data_AF-A0A8J6CSR9-F1
#
_entry.id   AF-A0A8J6CSR9-F1
#
_cell.length_a   1.000
_cell.length_b   1.000
_cell.length_c   1.000
_cell.angle_alpha   90.00
_cell.angle_beta   90.00
_cell.angle_gamma   90.00
#
_symmetry.space_group_name_H-M   'P 1'
#
loop_
_entity.id
_entity.type
_entity.pdbx_description
1 polymer ?
#
loop_
_entity_poly.entity_id
_entity_poly.type
_entity_poly.pdbx_seq_one_letter_code
_entity_poly.pdbx_strand_id
1 'polypeptide(L)'
;MDPVLERSKSLKQPKLITSFLKNANAKLGKAMSKLILHEALPARITESPFLQLVRQVSAKVGKLVRGLSAYEVTRVYLEEEYKEIQECPRGTIFKKSIDASSVTSRTVEYYFNITDKMVDEIGEEFIVQFVTNNEVTIKTIDYMKSYTQGRELLQPGTTRFVTNFIALESIVRSKQALKEMVTSSEWRRSIYARKPARLDMMEVINSSKFWKKAVDVLKIQESLVKVLRMCDGDEKPIMSFIYEAMDRAKLAIQRNYLYYKKYWEIIDRR
;
A
#
# COMPACT_ATOMS: atom_id res chain seq x y z
N MET A 1 -31.15 -68.03 -40.52
CA MET A 1 -32.12 -67.09 -39.93
C MET A 1 -32.22 -67.48 -38.47
N ASP A 2 -31.75 -66.63 -37.53
CA ASP A 2 -31.93 -66.83 -36.08
C ASP A 2 -32.57 -65.57 -35.46
N PRO A 3 -33.52 -65.69 -34.49
CA PRO A 3 -34.19 -64.56 -33.84
C PRO A 3 -33.72 -64.28 -32.39
N VAL A 4 -33.94 -63.06 -31.90
CA VAL A 4 -33.47 -62.49 -30.61
C VAL A 4 -34.60 -62.42 -29.55
N LEU A 5 -34.25 -62.43 -28.23
CA LEU A 5 -35.16 -62.41 -27.06
C LEU A 5 -34.78 -61.33 -25.99
N GLU A 6 -35.77 -60.65 -25.36
CA GLU A 6 -35.62 -59.65 -24.26
C GLU A 6 -36.42 -59.99 -22.96
N ARG A 7 -36.12 -59.36 -21.79
CA ARG A 7 -36.81 -59.53 -20.44
C ARG A 7 -36.82 -58.28 -19.50
N SER A 8 -37.74 -58.22 -18.48
CA SER A 8 -38.15 -57.06 -17.60
C SER A 8 -37.89 -57.15 -16.03
N LYS A 9 -38.23 -56.12 -15.17
CA LYS A 9 -37.70 -55.75 -13.77
C LYS A 9 -38.70 -55.66 -12.52
N SER A 10 -38.25 -55.50 -11.22
CA SER A 10 -39.04 -55.42 -9.90
C SER A 10 -38.51 -54.49 -8.68
N LEU A 11 -39.22 -54.30 -7.49
CA LEU A 11 -39.12 -53.22 -6.37
C LEU A 11 -39.06 -53.63 -4.78
N LYS A 12 -38.74 -52.76 -3.72
CA LYS A 12 -38.41 -53.02 -2.19
C LYS A 12 -38.73 -51.96 -0.97
N GLN A 13 -38.49 -52.21 0.40
CA GLN A 13 -38.88 -51.53 1.79
C GLN A 13 -37.78 -51.02 2.90
N PRO A 14 -38.03 -50.29 4.10
CA PRO A 14 -37.02 -49.62 5.09
C PRO A 14 -36.96 -49.84 6.72
N LYS A 15 -35.94 -49.28 7.52
CA LYS A 15 -35.36 -49.70 8.91
C LYS A 15 -34.87 -48.67 10.07
N LEU A 16 -34.56 -49.17 11.31
CA LEU A 16 -34.25 -48.66 12.73
C LEU A 16 -33.01 -47.78 13.12
N ILE A 17 -32.02 -47.51 12.25
CA ILE A 17 -30.72 -46.86 12.58
C ILE A 17 -30.83 -45.37 13.02
N THR A 18 -32.05 -44.82 12.97
CA THR A 18 -32.33 -43.39 13.00
C THR A 18 -32.31 -42.76 14.40
N SER A 19 -32.63 -43.49 15.46
CA SER A 19 -32.83 -42.91 16.81
C SER A 19 -31.53 -42.54 17.54
N PHE A 20 -30.49 -43.38 17.45
CA PHE A 20 -29.18 -43.12 18.07
C PHE A 20 -28.48 -41.91 17.43
N LEU A 21 -28.53 -41.82 16.10
CA LEU A 21 -27.98 -40.70 15.34
C LEU A 21 -28.62 -39.36 15.76
N LYS A 22 -29.91 -39.37 16.10
CA LYS A 22 -30.65 -38.19 16.56
C LYS A 22 -30.08 -37.61 17.87
N ASN A 23 -29.72 -38.46 18.83
CA ASN A 23 -29.18 -38.02 20.13
C ASN A 23 -27.74 -37.48 20.02
N ALA A 24 -26.90 -38.13 19.23
CA ALA A 24 -25.53 -37.66 18.98
C ALA A 24 -25.52 -36.28 18.31
N ASN A 25 -26.41 -36.06 17.33
CA ASN A 25 -26.54 -34.77 16.65
C ASN A 25 -27.00 -33.65 17.60
N ALA A 26 -27.86 -33.95 18.58
CA ALA A 26 -28.30 -32.96 19.56
C ALA A 26 -27.15 -32.44 20.45
N LYS A 27 -26.22 -33.32 20.86
CA LYS A 27 -25.05 -32.92 21.67
C LYS A 27 -24.08 -32.04 20.88
N LEU A 28 -23.81 -32.40 19.63
CA LEU A 28 -22.96 -31.61 18.76
C LEU A 28 -23.54 -30.22 18.49
N GLY A 29 -24.86 -30.14 18.24
CA GLY A 29 -25.55 -28.86 18.03
C GLY A 29 -25.35 -27.91 19.21
N LYS A 30 -25.50 -28.39 20.45
CA LYS A 30 -25.28 -27.57 21.66
C LYS A 30 -23.84 -27.07 21.79
N ALA A 31 -22.84 -27.88 21.46
CA ALA A 31 -21.44 -27.47 21.53
C ALA A 31 -21.13 -26.36 20.51
N MET A 32 -21.62 -26.50 19.28
CA MET A 32 -21.44 -25.50 18.22
C MET A 32 -22.12 -24.17 18.58
N SER A 33 -23.33 -24.21 19.16
CA SER A 33 -24.02 -23.00 19.61
C SER A 33 -23.20 -22.22 20.65
N LYS A 34 -22.50 -22.91 21.56
CA LYS A 34 -21.63 -22.25 22.55
C LYS A 34 -20.44 -21.56 21.89
N LEU A 35 -19.76 -22.24 20.96
CA LEU A 35 -18.62 -21.67 20.25
C LEU A 35 -19.00 -20.40 19.47
N ILE A 36 -20.14 -20.46 18.77
CA ILE A 36 -20.68 -19.33 17.99
C ILE A 36 -20.90 -18.11 18.88
N LEU A 37 -21.50 -18.29 20.06
CA LEU A 37 -21.80 -17.18 20.95
C LEU A 37 -20.56 -16.60 21.64
N HIS A 38 -19.61 -17.45 22.05
CA HIS A 38 -18.44 -16.98 22.80
C HIS A 38 -17.36 -16.35 21.93
N GLU A 39 -17.12 -16.89 20.73
CA GLU A 39 -16.10 -16.39 19.81
C GLU A 39 -16.66 -15.42 18.76
N ALA A 40 -17.92 -15.00 18.93
CA ALA A 40 -18.66 -14.11 18.02
C ALA A 40 -18.60 -14.57 16.54
N LEU A 41 -18.62 -15.88 16.30
CA LEU A 41 -18.56 -16.44 14.96
C LEU A 41 -19.94 -16.36 14.28
N PRO A 42 -20.00 -16.16 12.96
CA PRO A 42 -21.27 -16.20 12.25
C PRO A 42 -21.87 -17.62 12.28
N ALA A 43 -23.17 -17.73 12.53
CA ALA A 43 -23.86 -19.03 12.62
C ALA A 43 -23.70 -19.91 11.36
N ARG A 44 -23.49 -19.29 10.19
CA ARG A 44 -23.19 -19.97 8.91
C ARG A 44 -21.98 -20.91 9.00
N ILE A 45 -21.08 -20.73 9.97
CA ILE A 45 -19.92 -21.61 10.14
C ILE A 45 -20.30 -23.09 10.36
N THR A 46 -21.50 -23.39 10.87
CA THR A 46 -21.97 -24.79 11.02
C THR A 46 -22.16 -25.52 9.70
N GLU A 47 -22.37 -24.77 8.62
CA GLU A 47 -22.52 -25.28 7.27
C GLU A 47 -21.21 -25.22 6.49
N SER A 48 -20.13 -24.76 7.12
CA SER A 48 -18.82 -24.64 6.48
C SER A 48 -18.28 -26.03 6.11
N PRO A 49 -17.84 -26.23 4.86
CA PRO A 49 -17.20 -27.49 4.44
C PRO A 49 -15.92 -27.78 5.25
N PHE A 50 -15.25 -26.74 5.75
CA PHE A 50 -14.08 -26.88 6.62
C PHE A 50 -14.44 -27.39 8.02
N LEU A 51 -15.61 -27.05 8.55
CA LEU A 51 -16.08 -27.60 9.82
C LEU A 51 -16.42 -29.10 9.68
N GLN A 52 -16.92 -29.51 8.50
CA GLN A 52 -17.11 -30.93 8.19
C GLN A 52 -15.77 -31.68 8.15
N LEU A 53 -14.72 -31.09 7.58
CA LEU A 53 -13.37 -31.64 7.59
C LEU A 53 -12.85 -31.79 9.03
N VAL A 54 -12.96 -30.74 9.85
CA VAL A 54 -12.57 -30.78 11.27
C VAL A 54 -13.33 -31.87 12.02
N ARG A 55 -14.63 -32.05 11.78
CA ARG A 55 -15.43 -33.13 12.39
C ARG A 55 -14.94 -34.51 11.99
N GLN A 56 -14.59 -34.72 10.71
CA GLN A 56 -14.06 -35.99 10.22
C GLN A 56 -12.69 -36.31 10.82
N VAL A 57 -11.77 -35.33 10.83
CA VAL A 57 -10.43 -35.49 11.42
C VAL A 57 -10.55 -35.74 12.92
N SER A 58 -11.39 -34.98 13.63
CA SER A 58 -11.64 -35.18 15.07
C SER A 58 -12.23 -36.56 15.36
N ALA A 59 -13.11 -37.08 14.50
CA ALA A 59 -13.66 -38.43 14.64
C ALA A 59 -12.62 -39.53 14.40
N LYS A 60 -11.67 -39.31 13.48
CA LYS A 60 -10.56 -40.25 13.20
C LYS A 60 -9.51 -40.26 14.31
N VAL A 61 -9.16 -39.08 14.81
CA VAL A 61 -8.11 -38.88 15.81
C VAL A 61 -8.59 -39.23 17.22
N GLY A 62 -9.89 -39.09 17.48
CA GLY A 62 -10.51 -39.49 18.74
C GLY A 62 -10.14 -38.57 19.92
N LYS A 63 -10.53 -38.98 21.14
CA LYS A 63 -10.45 -38.15 22.35
C LYS A 63 -9.05 -38.07 22.98
N LEU A 64 -8.05 -38.73 22.39
CA LEU A 64 -6.71 -38.91 22.97
C LEU A 64 -5.72 -37.79 22.61
N VAL A 65 -6.05 -36.95 21.64
CA VAL A 65 -5.17 -35.86 21.21
C VAL A 65 -5.38 -34.61 22.06
N ARG A 66 -4.27 -34.03 22.52
CA ARG A 66 -4.24 -32.75 23.25
C ARG A 66 -4.72 -31.63 22.33
N GLY A 67 -5.52 -30.70 22.86
CA GLY A 67 -5.93 -29.53 22.10
C GLY A 67 -4.72 -28.75 21.58
N LEU A 68 -4.79 -28.30 20.33
CA LEU A 68 -3.76 -27.47 19.70
C LEU A 68 -3.63 -26.14 20.43
N SER A 69 -2.40 -25.65 20.60
CA SER A 69 -2.18 -24.30 21.10
C SER A 69 -2.37 -23.27 19.98
N ALA A 70 -2.75 -22.04 20.35
CA ALA A 70 -2.89 -20.95 19.38
C ALA A 70 -1.59 -20.70 18.57
N TYR A 71 -0.43 -20.90 19.21
CA TYR A 71 0.87 -20.72 18.57
C TYR A 71 1.11 -21.74 17.44
N GLU A 72 0.85 -23.02 17.68
CA GLU A 72 1.03 -24.08 16.69
C GLU A 72 0.13 -23.87 15.46
N VAL A 73 -1.13 -23.47 15.69
CA VAL A 73 -2.07 -23.17 14.60
C VAL A 73 -1.57 -22.01 13.75
N THR A 74 -1.19 -20.88 14.35
CA THR A 74 -0.84 -19.67 13.60
C THR A 74 0.52 -19.74 12.91
N ARG A 75 1.53 -20.37 13.51
CA ARG A 75 2.91 -20.35 12.97
C ARG A 75 3.27 -21.54 12.09
N VAL A 76 2.66 -22.70 12.33
CA VAL A 76 3.03 -23.95 11.64
C VAL A 76 2.00 -24.27 10.57
N TYR A 77 0.73 -24.39 10.95
CA TYR A 77 -0.30 -24.90 10.03
C TYR A 77 -0.92 -23.83 9.13
N LEU A 78 -1.09 -22.59 9.62
CA LEU A 78 -1.75 -21.53 8.86
C LEU A 78 -0.98 -21.14 7.59
N GLU A 79 0.35 -21.10 7.66
CA GLU A 79 1.21 -20.77 6.51
C GLU A 79 1.19 -21.85 5.42
N GLU A 80 1.02 -23.12 5.80
CA GLU A 80 0.87 -24.24 4.86
C GLU A 80 -0.49 -24.18 4.17
N GLU A 81 -1.58 -24.03 4.93
CA GLU A 81 -2.94 -23.92 4.40
C GLU A 81 -3.14 -22.69 3.51
N TYR A 82 -2.47 -21.57 3.80
CA TYR A 82 -2.55 -20.36 2.98
C TYR A 82 -2.04 -20.57 1.55
N LYS A 83 -1.01 -21.41 1.39
CA LYS A 83 -0.47 -21.75 0.07
C LYS A 83 -1.44 -22.62 -0.74
N GLU A 84 -2.14 -23.55 -0.09
CA GLU A 84 -3.13 -24.41 -0.75
C GLU A 84 -4.43 -23.65 -1.10
N ILE A 85 -4.88 -22.72 -0.25
CA ILE A 85 -6.11 -21.95 -0.48
C ILE A 85 -5.99 -20.96 -1.63
N GLN A 86 -4.78 -20.45 -1.95
CA GLN A 86 -4.58 -19.56 -3.11
C GLN A 86 -5.02 -20.21 -4.45
N GLU A 87 -5.18 -21.53 -4.49
CA GLU A 87 -5.63 -22.27 -5.67
C GLU A 87 -7.17 -22.42 -5.77
N CYS A 88 -7.98 -21.97 -4.79
CA CYS A 88 -9.45 -22.17 -4.77
C CYS A 88 -10.29 -20.86 -4.59
N PRO A 89 -11.19 -20.45 -5.52
CA PRO A 89 -11.67 -19.07 -5.60
C PRO A 89 -13.04 -18.74 -4.96
N ARG A 90 -13.49 -19.36 -3.85
CA ARG A 90 -14.80 -19.02 -3.24
C ARG A 90 -14.70 -18.52 -1.79
N GLY A 91 -14.85 -17.20 -1.60
CA GLY A 91 -14.95 -16.52 -0.29
C GLY A 91 -14.22 -15.18 -0.24
N THR A 92 -14.25 -14.48 0.90
CA THR A 92 -13.32 -13.38 1.15
C THR A 92 -11.94 -13.98 1.43
N ILE A 93 -11.00 -13.75 0.52
CA ILE A 93 -9.65 -14.31 0.61
C ILE A 93 -8.71 -13.17 0.98
N PHE A 94 -7.96 -13.35 2.06
CA PHE A 94 -6.84 -12.46 2.35
C PHE A 94 -5.79 -12.68 1.24
N LYS A 95 -5.44 -11.63 0.51
CA LYS A 95 -4.56 -11.74 -0.67
C LYS A 95 -3.08 -11.57 -0.29
N LYS A 96 -2.77 -10.51 0.48
CA LYS A 96 -1.40 -10.14 0.82
C LYS A 96 -1.39 -9.07 1.92
N SER A 97 -0.38 -9.13 2.79
CA SER A 97 0.06 -8.01 3.64
C SER A 97 1.45 -7.54 3.21
N ILE A 98 1.72 -6.27 3.46
CA ILE A 98 3.03 -5.66 3.28
C ILE A 98 3.46 -5.12 4.65
N ASP A 99 4.59 -5.59 5.17
CA ASP A 99 5.19 -4.99 6.37
C ASP A 99 5.87 -3.68 6.01
N ALA A 100 5.36 -2.59 6.55
CA ALA A 100 5.86 -1.23 6.35
C ALA A 100 6.50 -0.63 7.62
N SER A 101 6.77 -1.46 8.64
CA SER A 101 7.33 -1.01 9.92
C SER A 101 8.72 -0.39 9.79
N SER A 102 9.54 -0.90 8.87
CA SER A 102 10.90 -0.42 8.55
C SER A 102 10.92 0.76 7.56
N VAL A 103 9.77 1.14 6.99
CA VAL A 103 9.67 2.27 6.05
C VAL A 103 9.56 3.57 6.83
N THR A 104 10.66 4.32 6.85
CA THR A 104 10.80 5.57 7.61
C THR A 104 9.93 6.71 7.09
N SER A 105 9.58 6.72 5.79
CA SER A 105 8.72 7.76 5.17
C SER A 105 7.58 7.13 4.37
N ARG A 106 6.39 7.09 4.97
CA ARG A 106 5.16 6.57 4.36
C ARG A 106 4.41 7.71 3.66
N THR A 107 4.97 8.15 2.54
CA THR A 107 4.44 9.25 1.72
C THR A 107 3.20 8.79 0.93
N VAL A 108 2.37 9.72 0.44
CA VAL A 108 1.21 9.40 -0.43
C VAL A 108 1.62 8.59 -1.64
N GLU A 109 2.78 8.87 -2.22
CA GLU A 109 3.35 8.11 -3.34
C GLU A 109 3.67 6.64 -3.00
N TYR A 110 4.14 6.36 -1.78
CA TYR A 110 4.38 5.00 -1.33
C TYR A 110 3.07 4.21 -1.25
N TYR A 111 2.04 4.82 -0.69
CA TYR A 111 0.71 4.21 -0.65
C TYR A 111 0.11 4.10 -2.04
N PHE A 112 0.27 5.13 -2.89
CA PHE A 112 -0.21 5.14 -4.27
C PHE A 112 0.43 4.01 -5.08
N ASN A 113 1.75 3.83 -5.03
CA ASN A 113 2.45 2.74 -5.73
C ASN A 113 2.02 1.36 -5.23
N ILE A 114 1.79 1.20 -3.91
CA ILE A 114 1.23 -0.04 -3.38
C ILE A 114 -0.18 -0.27 -3.92
N THR A 115 -1.03 0.73 -3.91
CA THR A 115 -2.41 0.60 -4.42
C THR A 115 -2.43 0.38 -5.92
N ASP A 116 -1.56 1.05 -6.69
CA ASP A 116 -1.43 0.96 -8.14
C ASP A 116 -1.00 -0.44 -8.56
N LYS A 117 0.04 -0.99 -7.92
CA LYS A 117 0.43 -2.40 -8.11
C LYS A 117 -0.67 -3.38 -7.73
N MET A 118 -1.41 -3.11 -6.66
CA MET A 118 -2.53 -3.97 -6.27
C MET A 118 -3.68 -3.87 -7.28
N VAL A 119 -3.89 -2.69 -7.87
CA VAL A 119 -4.87 -2.45 -8.94
C VAL A 119 -4.47 -3.18 -10.20
N ASP A 120 -3.20 -3.11 -10.61
CA ASP A 120 -2.68 -3.87 -11.75
C ASP A 120 -2.77 -5.39 -11.53
N GLU A 121 -2.45 -5.86 -10.32
CA GLU A 121 -2.49 -7.29 -9.98
C GLU A 121 -3.92 -7.85 -9.92
N ILE A 122 -4.89 -7.05 -9.48
CA ILE A 122 -6.28 -7.48 -9.25
C ILE A 122 -7.18 -7.17 -10.45
N GLY A 123 -6.93 -6.06 -11.15
CA GLY A 123 -7.82 -5.44 -12.14
C GLY A 123 -8.70 -4.35 -11.50
N GLU A 124 -8.75 -3.17 -12.12
CA GLU A 124 -9.57 -2.02 -11.68
C GLU A 124 -11.04 -2.39 -11.52
N GLU A 125 -11.57 -3.21 -12.43
CA GLU A 125 -12.96 -3.63 -12.49
C GLU A 125 -13.40 -4.49 -11.30
N PHE A 126 -12.45 -5.05 -10.55
CA PHE A 126 -12.71 -5.91 -9.39
C PHE A 126 -12.51 -5.19 -8.06
N ILE A 127 -12.13 -3.91 -8.08
CA ILE A 127 -11.89 -3.11 -6.88
C ILE A 127 -13.11 -2.25 -6.58
N VAL A 128 -13.72 -2.50 -5.42
CA VAL A 128 -14.93 -1.77 -4.98
C VAL A 128 -14.59 -0.59 -4.06
N GLN A 129 -13.62 -0.75 -3.17
CA GLN A 129 -13.29 0.27 -2.16
C GLN A 129 -11.89 0.07 -1.54
N PHE A 130 -11.20 1.18 -1.26
CA PHE A 130 -9.99 1.22 -0.42
C PHE A 130 -10.29 1.72 1.00
N VAL A 131 -9.72 1.08 2.02
CA VAL A 131 -9.87 1.46 3.44
C VAL A 131 -8.50 1.79 4.03
N THR A 132 -8.27 3.01 4.53
CA THR A 132 -6.96 3.46 5.04
C THR A 132 -7.04 4.26 6.34
N ASN A 133 -6.00 4.18 7.19
CA ASN A 133 -5.90 4.90 8.48
C ASN A 133 -5.05 6.19 8.42
N ASN A 134 -4.35 6.47 7.31
CA ASN A 134 -3.53 7.69 7.09
C ASN A 134 -4.33 8.83 6.43
N GLU A 135 -5.63 8.87 6.73
CA GLU A 135 -6.63 9.75 6.15
C GLU A 135 -6.23 11.23 6.25
N VAL A 136 -5.58 11.64 7.35
CA VAL A 136 -5.18 13.03 7.60
C VAL A 136 -4.13 13.51 6.60
N THR A 137 -3.12 12.70 6.26
CA THR A 137 -2.04 13.11 5.35
C THR A 137 -2.56 13.24 3.92
N ILE A 138 -3.41 12.30 3.49
CA ILE A 138 -4.06 12.32 2.18
C ILE A 138 -5.02 13.52 2.09
N LYS A 139 -5.87 13.74 3.10
CA LYS A 139 -6.76 14.92 3.17
C LYS A 139 -6.00 16.24 3.17
N THR A 140 -4.84 16.32 3.81
CA THR A 140 -4.03 17.55 3.80
C THR A 140 -3.49 17.81 2.39
N ILE A 141 -3.05 16.77 1.69
CA ILE A 141 -2.57 16.86 0.32
C ILE A 141 -3.70 17.24 -0.64
N ASP A 142 -4.88 16.64 -0.51
CA ASP A 142 -6.06 17.02 -1.31
C ASP A 142 -6.51 18.46 -1.04
N TYR A 143 -6.47 18.88 0.23
CA TYR A 143 -6.73 20.26 0.60
C TYR A 143 -5.72 21.21 -0.04
N MET A 144 -4.42 20.90 0.00
CA MET A 144 -3.39 21.70 -0.68
C MET A 144 -3.59 21.71 -2.21
N LYS A 145 -3.97 20.58 -2.81
CA LYS A 145 -4.29 20.45 -4.25
C LYS A 145 -5.40 21.38 -4.69
N SER A 146 -6.41 21.60 -3.85
CA SER A 146 -7.53 22.51 -4.16
C SER A 146 -7.06 23.96 -4.38
N TYR A 147 -5.98 24.39 -3.71
CA TYR A 147 -5.40 25.72 -3.86
C TYR A 147 -4.32 25.77 -4.95
N THR A 148 -3.66 24.65 -5.25
CA THR A 148 -2.61 24.57 -6.30
C THR A 148 -3.15 24.19 -7.69
N GLN A 149 -4.46 24.32 -7.92
CA GLN A 149 -5.13 23.95 -9.18
C GLN A 149 -4.91 22.48 -9.58
N GLY A 150 -4.95 21.58 -8.59
CA GLY A 150 -4.75 20.14 -8.80
C GLY A 150 -3.29 19.71 -8.93
N ARG A 151 -2.32 20.63 -8.77
CA ARG A 151 -0.89 20.28 -8.88
C ARG A 151 -0.38 19.60 -7.63
N GLU A 152 0.29 18.47 -7.82
CA GLU A 152 0.96 17.76 -6.73
C GLU A 152 2.28 18.44 -6.36
N LEU A 153 2.46 18.71 -5.06
CA LEU A 153 3.69 19.32 -4.53
C LEU A 153 4.83 18.29 -4.42
N LEU A 154 4.48 17.02 -4.26
CA LEU A 154 5.42 15.90 -4.24
C LEU A 154 5.18 15.11 -5.52
N GLN A 155 6.19 15.04 -6.38
CA GLN A 155 6.15 14.17 -7.55
C GLN A 155 7.33 13.18 -7.49
N PRO A 156 7.09 11.88 -7.71
CA PRO A 156 8.14 10.90 -7.95
C PRO A 156 9.15 11.40 -8.98
N GLY A 157 10.43 11.39 -8.66
CA GLY A 157 11.50 11.50 -9.65
C GLY A 157 12.18 10.14 -9.85
N THR A 158 12.71 9.87 -11.06
CA THR A 158 13.42 8.62 -11.39
C THR A 158 14.52 8.27 -10.37
N THR A 159 15.14 9.28 -9.76
CA THR A 159 16.05 9.11 -8.63
C THR A 159 15.59 9.95 -7.42
N ARG A 160 16.00 9.52 -6.22
CA ARG A 160 15.78 10.29 -4.97
C ARG A 160 16.34 11.72 -5.01
N PHE A 161 17.38 11.96 -5.83
CA PHE A 161 17.97 13.28 -6.02
C PHE A 161 17.07 14.18 -6.88
N VAL A 162 16.54 13.65 -7.97
CA VAL A 162 15.58 14.33 -8.85
C VAL A 162 14.25 14.56 -8.13
N THR A 163 13.82 13.64 -7.27
CA THR A 163 12.60 13.78 -6.44
C THR A 163 12.65 15.05 -5.58
N ASN A 164 13.76 15.29 -4.87
CA ASN A 164 13.91 16.49 -4.04
C ASN A 164 13.93 17.79 -4.87
N PHE A 165 14.55 17.75 -6.05
CA PHE A 165 14.57 18.87 -6.98
C PHE A 165 13.17 19.21 -7.50
N ILE A 166 12.43 18.21 -8.01
CA ILE A 166 11.08 18.39 -8.54
C ILE A 166 10.12 18.85 -7.43
N ALA A 167 10.23 18.30 -6.23
CA ALA A 167 9.43 18.72 -5.08
C ALA A 167 9.68 20.19 -4.71
N LEU A 168 10.95 20.61 -4.63
CA LEU A 168 11.30 22.00 -4.35
C LEU A 168 10.84 22.94 -5.48
N GLU A 169 10.95 22.50 -6.73
CA GLU A 169 10.48 23.25 -7.89
C GLU A 169 8.97 23.45 -7.86
N SER A 170 8.21 22.39 -7.56
CA SER A 170 6.75 22.44 -7.44
C SER A 170 6.30 23.37 -6.30
N ILE A 171 7.00 23.35 -5.17
CA ILE A 171 6.75 24.25 -4.03
C ILE A 171 7.01 25.72 -4.42
N VAL A 172 8.14 26.01 -5.08
CA VAL A 172 8.47 27.37 -5.54
C VAL A 172 7.47 27.86 -6.58
N ARG A 173 7.05 27.01 -7.51
CA ARG A 173 6.04 27.32 -8.53
C ARG A 173 4.66 27.59 -7.90
N SER A 174 4.35 26.91 -6.81
CA SER A 174 3.08 27.04 -6.06
C SER A 174 3.13 28.09 -4.94
N LYS A 175 4.19 28.91 -4.86
CA LYS A 175 4.38 29.91 -3.81
C LYS A 175 3.16 30.79 -3.56
N GLN A 176 2.54 31.31 -4.63
CA GLN A 176 1.42 32.23 -4.50
C GLN A 176 0.16 31.51 -3.98
N ALA A 177 -0.15 30.34 -4.55
CA ALA A 177 -1.23 29.48 -4.09
C ALA A 177 -1.08 29.07 -2.61
N LEU A 178 0.14 28.75 -2.16
CA LEU A 178 0.42 28.40 -0.77
C LEU A 178 0.23 29.59 0.18
N LYS A 179 0.60 30.80 -0.25
CA LYS A 179 0.35 32.02 0.52
C LYS A 179 -1.14 32.34 0.64
N GLU A 180 -1.89 32.18 -0.46
CA GLU A 180 -3.34 32.36 -0.49
C GLU A 180 -4.05 31.32 0.39
N MET A 181 -3.62 30.06 0.32
CA MET A 181 -4.12 28.98 1.16
C MET A 181 -4.01 29.33 2.64
N VAL A 182 -2.81 29.70 3.11
CA VAL A 182 -2.56 29.97 4.54
C VAL A 182 -3.24 31.26 5.02
N THR A 183 -3.53 32.19 4.11
CA THR A 183 -4.22 33.45 4.42
C THR A 183 -5.74 33.30 4.39
N SER A 184 -6.26 32.24 3.75
CA SER A 184 -7.70 32.03 3.56
C SER A 184 -8.48 31.86 4.87
N SER A 185 -9.75 32.28 4.85
CA SER A 185 -10.69 32.06 5.95
C SER A 185 -10.95 30.56 6.19
N GLU A 186 -10.98 29.76 5.12
CA GLU A 186 -11.11 28.30 5.19
C GLU A 186 -9.96 27.66 5.97
N TRP A 187 -8.72 28.09 5.71
CA TRP A 187 -7.56 27.60 6.44
C TRP A 187 -7.66 27.90 7.94
N ARG A 188 -8.07 29.11 8.32
CA ARG A 188 -8.27 29.49 9.72
C ARG A 188 -9.32 28.64 10.44
N ARG A 189 -10.33 28.15 9.70
CA ARG A 189 -11.37 27.26 10.22
C ARG A 189 -10.96 25.78 10.21
N SER A 190 -9.91 25.43 9.47
CA SER A 190 -9.44 24.05 9.33
C SER A 190 -8.86 23.48 10.63
N ILE A 191 -8.89 22.15 10.75
CA ILE A 191 -8.21 21.41 11.82
C ILE A 191 -6.69 21.62 11.80
N TYR A 192 -6.12 21.99 10.65
CA TYR A 192 -4.68 22.18 10.46
C TYR A 192 -4.19 23.48 11.09
N ALA A 193 -5.00 24.55 11.06
CA ALA A 193 -4.70 25.80 11.74
C ALA A 193 -4.79 25.70 13.27
N ARG A 194 -5.26 24.59 13.85
CA ARG A 194 -5.26 24.38 15.31
C ARG A 194 -4.00 23.70 15.82
N LYS A 195 -3.18 23.11 14.94
CA LYS A 195 -1.97 22.39 15.32
C LYS A 195 -0.80 23.34 15.58
N PRO A 196 0.12 23.01 16.52
CA PRO A 196 1.30 23.82 16.78
C PRO A 196 2.23 23.94 15.55
N ALA A 197 2.29 22.87 14.72
CA ALA A 197 3.04 22.83 13.47
C ALA A 197 2.64 23.90 12.43
N ARG A 198 1.51 24.59 12.62
CA ARG A 198 1.12 25.72 11.75
C ARG A 198 2.12 26.87 11.82
N LEU A 199 2.74 27.09 12.99
CA LEU A 199 3.57 28.27 13.24
C LEU A 199 4.84 28.21 12.38
N ASP A 200 5.51 27.06 12.42
CA ASP A 200 6.70 26.79 11.60
C ASP A 200 6.37 26.87 10.11
N MET A 201 5.22 26.29 9.70
CA MET A 201 4.75 26.36 8.31
C MET A 201 4.49 27.82 7.88
N MET A 202 3.81 28.62 8.70
CA MET A 202 3.50 30.01 8.41
C MET A 202 4.76 30.86 8.33
N GLU A 203 5.75 30.61 9.19
CA GLU A 203 7.04 31.28 9.14
C GLU A 203 7.74 31.01 7.81
N VAL A 204 7.83 29.73 7.40
CA VAL A 204 8.47 29.33 6.14
C VAL A 204 7.76 29.92 4.92
N ILE A 205 6.43 29.83 4.85
CA ILE A 205 5.64 30.32 3.71
C ILE A 205 5.70 31.84 3.59
N ASN A 206 5.73 32.57 4.70
CA ASN A 206 5.83 34.04 4.69
C ASN A 206 7.26 34.56 4.56
N SER A 207 8.27 33.74 4.84
CA SER A 207 9.68 34.12 4.78
C SER A 207 10.16 34.42 3.35
N SER A 208 10.47 35.68 3.07
CA SER A 208 11.09 36.08 1.80
C SER A 208 12.49 35.48 1.61
N LYS A 209 13.21 35.26 2.71
CA LYS A 209 14.55 34.64 2.73
C LYS A 209 14.50 33.17 2.30
N PHE A 210 13.49 32.43 2.74
CA PHE A 210 13.27 31.05 2.33
C PHE A 210 13.11 30.96 0.81
N TRP A 211 12.18 31.72 0.24
CA TRP A 211 11.90 31.67 -1.21
C TRP A 211 13.09 32.06 -2.07
N LYS A 212 13.85 33.08 -1.66
CA LYS A 212 15.10 33.47 -2.36
C LYS A 212 16.09 32.31 -2.36
N LYS A 213 16.36 31.72 -1.20
CA LYS A 213 17.25 30.56 -1.08
C LYS A 213 16.75 29.33 -1.85
N ALA A 214 15.45 29.06 -1.87
CA ALA A 214 14.87 27.94 -2.60
C ALA A 214 15.08 28.08 -4.10
N VAL A 215 14.83 29.27 -4.66
CA VAL A 215 15.15 29.60 -6.06
C VAL A 215 16.65 29.45 -6.31
N ASP A 216 17.47 29.86 -5.36
CA ASP A 216 18.92 29.77 -5.52
C ASP A 216 19.38 28.30 -5.62
N VAL A 217 18.90 27.45 -4.71
CA VAL A 217 19.17 26.01 -4.71
C VAL A 217 18.70 25.36 -6.02
N LEU A 218 17.53 25.74 -6.54
CA LEU A 218 17.01 25.20 -7.80
C LEU A 218 17.94 25.52 -8.98
N LYS A 219 18.46 26.74 -9.11
CA LYS A 219 19.38 27.09 -10.20
C LYS A 219 20.67 26.27 -10.19
N ILE A 220 21.20 25.98 -8.99
CA ILE A 220 22.40 25.15 -8.83
C ILE A 220 22.07 23.70 -9.21
N GLN A 221 20.99 23.17 -8.67
CA GLN A 221 20.57 21.79 -8.92
C GLN A 221 20.17 21.56 -10.38
N GLU A 222 19.56 22.53 -11.06
CA GLU A 222 19.19 22.42 -12.48
C GLU A 222 20.41 22.13 -13.36
N SER A 223 21.53 22.81 -13.09
CA SER A 223 22.79 22.60 -13.82
C SER A 223 23.33 21.18 -13.59
N LEU A 224 23.19 20.64 -12.38
CA LEU A 224 23.65 19.30 -12.02
C LEU A 224 22.71 18.19 -12.53
N VAL A 225 21.40 18.41 -12.49
CA VAL A 225 20.39 17.47 -13.00
C VAL A 225 20.53 17.30 -14.52
N LYS A 226 20.91 18.36 -15.24
CA LYS A 226 21.25 18.25 -16.67
C LYS A 226 22.45 17.34 -16.91
N VAL A 227 23.49 17.41 -16.06
CA VAL A 227 24.64 16.51 -16.13
C VAL A 227 24.22 15.07 -15.86
N LEU A 228 23.46 14.83 -14.79
CA LEU A 228 22.94 13.51 -14.48
C LEU A 228 22.09 12.92 -15.61
N ARG A 229 21.21 13.71 -16.22
CA ARG A 229 20.39 13.26 -17.34
C ARG A 229 21.21 12.89 -18.58
N MET A 230 22.34 13.55 -18.80
CA MET A 230 23.28 13.17 -19.86
C MET A 230 24.02 11.88 -19.52
N CYS A 231 24.35 11.65 -18.25
CA CYS A 231 24.96 10.39 -17.78
C CYS A 231 24.01 9.19 -17.84
N ASP A 232 22.72 9.42 -17.60
CA ASP A 232 21.67 8.39 -17.58
C ASP A 232 21.13 8.04 -18.99
N GLY A 233 21.63 8.67 -20.05
CA GLY A 233 21.25 8.31 -21.42
C GLY A 233 21.67 6.88 -21.78
N ASP A 234 20.82 6.17 -22.54
CA ASP A 234 21.09 4.76 -22.96
C ASP A 234 22.39 4.61 -23.77
N GLU A 235 22.84 5.70 -24.43
CA GLU A 235 24.18 5.79 -25.00
C GLU A 235 25.19 6.10 -23.88
N LYS A 236 26.03 5.11 -23.53
CA LYS A 236 27.14 5.30 -22.58
C LYS A 236 27.95 6.55 -22.97
N PRO A 237 27.94 7.64 -22.17
CA PRO A 237 28.66 8.84 -22.54
C PRO A 237 30.18 8.57 -22.49
N ILE A 238 30.91 8.98 -23.52
CA ILE A 238 32.37 8.95 -23.49
C ILE A 238 32.83 9.91 -22.38
N MET A 239 33.78 9.50 -21.56
CA MET A 239 34.22 10.22 -20.36
C MET A 239 34.51 11.72 -20.60
N SER A 240 35.01 12.08 -21.78
CA SER A 240 35.25 13.47 -22.20
C SER A 240 33.98 14.34 -22.19
N PHE A 241 32.82 13.80 -22.57
CA PHE A 241 31.55 14.53 -22.54
C PHE A 241 31.06 14.80 -21.11
N ILE A 242 31.34 13.90 -20.17
CA ILE A 242 30.95 14.09 -18.75
C ILE A 242 31.77 15.24 -18.15
N TYR A 243 33.08 15.27 -18.40
CA TYR A 243 33.93 16.37 -17.95
C TYR A 243 33.52 17.72 -18.56
N GLU A 244 33.21 17.74 -19.86
CA GLU A 244 32.72 18.94 -20.52
C GLU A 244 31.36 19.42 -19.93
N ALA A 245 30.43 18.48 -19.72
CA ALA A 245 29.14 18.76 -19.11
C ALA A 245 29.29 19.31 -17.67
N MET A 246 30.22 18.75 -16.90
CA MET A 246 30.52 19.19 -15.53
C MET A 246 31.12 20.61 -15.52
N ASP A 247 32.04 20.91 -16.43
CA ASP A 247 32.61 22.26 -16.56
C ASP A 247 31.56 23.29 -16.97
N ARG A 248 30.66 22.95 -17.89
CA ARG A 248 29.51 23.79 -18.24
C ARG A 248 28.60 24.04 -17.04
N ALA A 249 28.35 23.03 -16.21
CA ALA A 249 27.56 23.18 -14.99
C ALA A 249 28.26 24.11 -13.96
N LYS A 250 29.57 23.95 -13.78
CA LYS A 250 30.37 24.82 -12.92
C LYS A 250 30.34 26.28 -13.39
N LEU A 251 30.49 26.53 -14.69
CA LEU A 251 30.39 27.87 -15.28
C LEU A 251 28.99 28.47 -15.10
N ALA A 252 27.93 27.67 -15.24
CA ALA A 252 26.56 28.11 -14.98
C ALA A 252 26.36 28.52 -13.50
N ILE A 253 26.96 27.81 -12.56
CA ILE A 253 26.95 28.18 -11.13
C ILE A 253 27.74 29.47 -10.89
N GLN A 254 28.92 29.62 -11.51
CA GLN A 254 29.75 30.82 -11.38
C GLN A 254 29.04 32.09 -11.85
N ARG A 255 28.30 32.02 -12.96
CA ARG A 255 27.54 33.16 -13.49
C ARG A 255 26.43 33.63 -12.56
N ASN A 256 25.88 32.74 -11.74
CA ASN A 256 24.72 33.01 -10.90
C ASN A 256 25.07 33.30 -9.43
N TYR A 257 26.29 32.98 -8.96
CA TYR A 257 26.65 33.07 -7.54
C TYR A 257 28.02 33.69 -7.27
N LEU A 258 28.05 34.62 -6.32
CA LEU A 258 29.30 35.23 -5.83
C LEU A 258 30.18 34.25 -5.04
N TYR A 259 29.59 33.27 -4.35
CA TYR A 259 30.32 32.26 -3.55
C TYR A 259 30.44 30.90 -4.24
N TYR A 260 30.48 30.89 -5.58
CA TYR A 260 30.52 29.67 -6.40
C TYR A 260 31.69 28.73 -6.04
N LYS A 261 32.81 29.27 -5.56
CA LYS A 261 34.00 28.48 -5.17
C LYS A 261 33.69 27.39 -4.15
N LYS A 262 32.87 27.69 -3.13
CA LYS A 262 32.45 26.68 -2.13
C LYS A 262 31.61 25.57 -2.75
N TYR A 263 30.79 25.88 -3.75
CA TYR A 263 29.99 24.88 -4.45
C TYR A 263 30.87 24.01 -5.36
N TRP A 264 31.85 24.61 -6.05
CA TRP A 264 32.83 23.87 -6.84
C TRP A 264 33.63 22.90 -5.98
N GLU A 265 34.12 23.34 -4.81
CA GLU A 265 34.84 22.47 -3.86
C GLU A 265 34.01 21.26 -3.39
N ILE A 266 32.69 21.44 -3.23
CA ILE A 266 31.77 20.34 -2.85
C ILE A 266 31.57 19.39 -4.03
N ILE A 267 31.44 19.92 -5.25
CA ILE A 267 31.29 19.14 -6.48
C ILE A 267 32.56 18.32 -6.73
N ASP A 268 33.73 18.94 -6.59
CA ASP A 268 35.03 18.30 -6.87
C ASP A 268 35.44 17.24 -5.83
N ARG A 269 34.83 17.26 -4.64
CA ARG A 269 35.09 16.29 -3.58
C ARG A 269 34.25 15.02 -3.72
N ARG A 270 33.17 15.06 -4.49
CA ARG A 270 32.20 13.96 -4.63
C ARG A 270 32.41 13.21 -5.93
#